data_AF-A0A7K4K107-F1
#
_entry.id   AF-A0A7K4K107-F1
#
_cell.length_a   1.000
_cell.length_b   1.000
_cell.length_c   1.000
_cell.angle_alpha   90.00
_cell.angle_beta   90.00
_cell.angle_gamma   90.00
#
_symmetry.space_group_name_H-M   'P 1'
#
loop_
_entity.id
_entity.type
_entity.pdbx_description
1 polymer ?
#
loop_
_entity_poly.entity_id
_entity_poly.type
_entity_poly.pdbx_seq_one_letter_code
_entity_poly.pdbx_strand_id
1 'polypeptide(L)'
;EGTRAPKKGVIRSDAVRMLGPSQPKFDTHETQRIISVLDETIVKLELSSLIPCILDSLDRFADTLGPELTSDMLEYQRLSRKVEDLLSSSREGEPLPDEEQRESLCLLEEHLKTSVRNILRLLLSNPSLCQTLPFEVCARQSSAEAFIQTFREFRNLMHERLLTSPLEEREKIQFMEDISLRIKRNTETLTALKAELAATIQSRDEKIQRKDNVIKDLKTSLQDVANNYQISVLQITQEAENQQKEELRAWQARRARLQEDLKQLRAQLCALVLEHRESELALRKKKCKVEMEIEKWIQKYDADMGEKQAEYEELYAVYSEEKAQVSLLQEKHSVLTPEYSQIAEERSVREQKRKQDSDELVTMTIAATRIQAFWRGYLVRSLFKIKRKKKKKGGGK
;
A
#
# COMPACT_ATOMS: atom_id res chain seq x y z
N GLU A 1 46.57 -4.16 -43.37
CA GLU A 1 47.22 -4.27 -44.70
C GLU A 1 46.22 -4.80 -45.70
N GLY A 2 45.84 -3.99 -46.69
CA GLY A 2 44.79 -4.33 -47.65
C GLY A 2 45.33 -5.25 -48.74
N THR A 3 45.08 -6.54 -48.62
CA THR A 3 45.32 -7.51 -49.69
C THR A 3 44.38 -7.17 -50.84
N ARG A 4 44.93 -6.49 -51.86
CA ARG A 4 44.21 -6.10 -53.07
C ARG A 4 43.74 -7.37 -53.78
N ALA A 5 42.49 -7.77 -53.54
CA ALA A 5 41.89 -8.90 -54.25
C ALA A 5 41.98 -8.61 -55.76
N PRO A 6 42.61 -9.49 -56.57
CA PRO A 6 42.64 -9.28 -58.01
C PRO A 6 41.19 -9.27 -58.51
N LYS A 7 40.87 -8.32 -59.39
CA LYS A 7 39.54 -8.20 -59.99
C LYS A 7 39.13 -9.57 -60.55
N LYS A 8 37.97 -10.10 -60.16
CA LYS A 8 37.44 -11.43 -60.57
C LYS A 8 37.59 -11.72 -62.07
N GLY A 9 37.52 -10.70 -62.92
CA GLY A 9 37.72 -10.82 -64.37
C GLY A 9 39.15 -11.18 -64.80
N VAL A 10 40.17 -10.72 -64.08
CA VAL A 10 41.59 -10.97 -64.38
C VAL A 10 41.96 -12.42 -64.00
N ILE A 11 41.52 -12.88 -62.83
CA ILE A 11 41.72 -14.27 -62.38
C ILE A 11 41.06 -15.27 -63.34
N ARG A 12 39.87 -14.94 -63.85
CA ARG A 12 39.15 -15.78 -64.82
C ARG A 12 39.87 -15.83 -66.17
N SER A 13 40.42 -14.72 -66.64
CA SER A 13 41.17 -14.67 -67.91
C SER A 13 42.49 -15.45 -67.82
N ASP A 14 43.20 -15.34 -66.71
CA ASP A 14 44.48 -16.02 -66.49
C ASP A 14 44.30 -17.52 -66.25
N ALA A 15 43.26 -17.93 -65.52
CA ALA A 15 42.93 -19.35 -65.32
C ALA A 15 42.51 -20.03 -66.63
N VAL A 16 41.74 -19.35 -67.49
CA VAL A 16 41.35 -19.89 -68.81
C VAL A 16 42.55 -20.02 -69.74
N ARG A 17 43.52 -19.10 -69.67
CA ARG A 17 44.79 -19.24 -70.40
C ARG A 17 45.67 -20.36 -69.86
N MET A 18 45.72 -20.54 -68.54
CA MET A 18 46.55 -21.59 -67.92
C MET A 18 45.98 -22.99 -68.14
N LEU A 19 44.65 -23.15 -68.31
CA LEU A 19 43.99 -24.44 -68.52
C LEU A 19 43.90 -24.86 -70.00
N GLY A 20 43.97 -23.92 -70.94
CA GLY A 20 43.97 -24.20 -72.39
C GLY A 20 45.33 -24.66 -72.92
N PRO A 21 45.41 -25.22 -74.14
CA PRO A 21 46.68 -25.42 -74.83
C PRO A 21 47.33 -24.06 -75.15
N SER A 22 48.64 -23.92 -74.96
CA SER A 22 49.32 -22.64 -75.25
C SER A 22 49.58 -22.45 -76.76
N GLN A 23 49.70 -23.56 -77.50
CA GLN A 23 50.05 -23.57 -78.91
C GLN A 23 48.80 -23.56 -79.80
N PRO A 24 48.72 -22.67 -80.80
CA PRO A 24 47.59 -22.61 -81.72
C PRO A 24 47.69 -23.62 -82.88
N LYS A 25 48.84 -24.29 -83.07
CA LYS A 25 49.13 -25.16 -84.22
C LYS A 25 50.06 -26.32 -83.86
N PHE A 26 49.99 -27.38 -84.65
CA PHE A 26 50.87 -28.55 -84.56
C PHE A 26 52.25 -28.26 -85.17
N ASP A 27 53.29 -28.37 -84.35
CA ASP A 27 54.67 -28.07 -84.74
C ASP A 27 55.37 -29.23 -85.47
N THR A 28 54.84 -30.45 -85.40
CA THR A 28 55.46 -31.65 -85.98
C THR A 28 54.60 -32.27 -87.08
N HIS A 29 55.25 -32.79 -88.12
CA HIS A 29 54.56 -33.48 -89.21
C HIS A 29 53.87 -34.76 -88.72
N GLU A 30 54.39 -35.40 -87.68
CA GLU A 30 53.79 -36.58 -87.04
C GLU A 30 52.44 -36.24 -86.39
N THR A 31 52.33 -35.12 -85.68
CA THR A 31 51.07 -34.71 -85.02
C THR A 31 50.01 -34.27 -86.02
N GLN A 32 50.42 -33.55 -87.07
CA GLN A 32 49.55 -33.23 -88.21
C GLN A 32 49.03 -34.50 -88.91
N ARG A 33 49.90 -35.51 -89.09
CA ARG A 33 49.54 -36.80 -89.69
C ARG A 33 48.59 -37.61 -88.81
N ILE A 34 48.78 -37.60 -87.49
CA ILE A 34 47.87 -38.29 -86.56
C ILE A 34 46.46 -37.69 -86.68
N ILE A 35 46.33 -36.36 -86.67
CA ILE A 35 45.04 -35.70 -86.82
C ILE A 35 44.43 -35.93 -88.21
N SER A 36 45.23 -35.86 -89.28
CA SER A 36 44.71 -36.12 -90.62
C SER A 36 44.20 -37.55 -90.79
N VAL A 37 44.88 -38.53 -90.18
CA VAL A 37 44.39 -39.92 -90.15
C VAL A 37 43.08 -40.01 -89.38
N LEU A 38 42.95 -39.34 -88.24
CA LEU A 38 41.69 -39.32 -87.49
C LEU A 38 40.55 -38.67 -88.29
N ASP A 39 40.81 -37.54 -88.95
CA ASP A 39 39.83 -36.86 -89.82
C ASP A 39 39.43 -37.74 -91.01
N GLU A 40 40.39 -38.42 -91.64
CA GLU A 40 40.12 -39.37 -92.73
C GLU A 40 39.33 -40.60 -92.25
N THR A 41 39.61 -41.10 -91.05
CA THR A 41 38.84 -42.20 -90.46
C THR A 41 37.41 -41.79 -90.13
N ILE A 42 37.17 -40.56 -89.68
CA ILE A 42 35.81 -40.05 -89.46
C ILE A 42 35.02 -40.07 -90.77
N VAL A 43 35.60 -39.55 -91.86
CA VAL A 43 34.96 -39.55 -93.18
C VAL A 43 34.66 -40.98 -93.66
N LYS A 44 35.61 -41.91 -93.50
CA LYS A 44 35.41 -43.33 -93.87
C LYS A 44 34.34 -44.01 -93.01
N LEU A 45 34.30 -43.73 -91.71
CA LEU A 45 33.28 -44.25 -90.80
C LEU A 45 31.89 -43.73 -91.17
N GLU A 46 31.78 -42.42 -91.45
CA GLU A 46 30.55 -41.80 -91.93
C GLU A 46 30.07 -42.47 -93.22
N LEU A 47 30.93 -42.58 -94.24
CA LEU A 47 30.56 -43.23 -95.50
C LEU A 47 30.20 -44.70 -95.33
N SER A 48 30.94 -45.45 -94.51
CA SER A 48 30.65 -46.86 -94.25
C SER A 48 29.32 -47.07 -93.53
N SER A 49 28.94 -46.13 -92.65
CA SER A 49 27.66 -46.18 -91.94
C SER A 49 26.44 -45.94 -92.83
N LEU A 50 26.64 -45.34 -94.00
CA LEU A 50 25.59 -45.09 -94.99
C LEU A 50 25.34 -46.31 -95.89
N ILE A 51 26.29 -47.26 -96.00
CA ILE A 51 26.19 -48.43 -96.89
C ILE A 51 24.90 -49.23 -96.64
N PRO A 52 24.54 -49.64 -95.40
CA PRO A 52 23.29 -50.38 -95.17
C PRO A 52 22.04 -49.59 -95.61
N CYS A 53 22.02 -48.29 -95.35
CA CYS A 53 20.88 -47.41 -95.66
C CYS A 53 20.70 -47.18 -97.17
N ILE A 54 21.81 -47.13 -97.91
CA ILE A 54 21.82 -47.06 -99.37
C ILE A 54 21.28 -48.37 -99.96
N LEU A 55 21.64 -49.52 -99.38
CA LEU A 55 21.16 -50.83 -99.84
C LEU A 55 19.66 -51.03 -99.63
N ASP A 56 19.09 -50.47 -98.56
CA ASP A 56 17.64 -50.50 -98.29
C ASP A 56 16.83 -49.75 -99.36
N SER A 57 17.48 -48.89 -100.15
CA SER A 57 16.85 -48.07 -101.20
C SER A 57 17.68 -48.00 -102.48
N LEU A 58 18.34 -49.11 -102.82
CA LEU A 58 19.31 -49.18 -103.93
C LEU A 58 18.71 -48.73 -105.28
N ASP A 59 17.44 -49.01 -105.53
CA ASP A 59 16.73 -48.61 -106.76
C ASP A 59 16.70 -47.09 -106.97
N ARG A 60 16.77 -46.29 -105.89
CA ARG A 60 16.78 -44.83 -105.96
C ARG A 60 18.17 -44.26 -106.23
N PHE A 61 19.21 -45.02 -105.88
CA PHE A 61 20.61 -44.60 -105.95
C PHE A 61 21.39 -45.28 -107.09
N ALA A 62 20.79 -46.24 -107.80
CA ALA A 62 21.45 -46.99 -108.87
C ALA A 62 21.97 -46.07 -110.00
N ASP A 63 21.20 -45.04 -110.38
CA ASP A 63 21.57 -44.07 -111.41
C ASP A 63 22.72 -43.15 -110.97
N THR A 64 22.81 -42.83 -109.68
CA THR A 64 23.84 -41.93 -109.13
C THR A 64 25.12 -42.66 -108.75
N LEU A 65 25.04 -43.93 -108.34
CA LEU A 65 26.18 -44.76 -107.96
C LEU A 65 26.91 -45.34 -109.19
N GLY A 66 26.19 -45.56 -110.30
CA GLY A 66 26.73 -46.17 -111.51
C GLY A 66 26.83 -47.71 -111.43
N PRO A 67 27.06 -48.39 -112.56
CA PRO A 67 26.93 -49.84 -112.66
C PRO A 67 27.97 -50.62 -111.85
N GLU A 68 29.20 -50.11 -111.77
CA GLU A 68 30.30 -50.75 -111.03
C GLU A 68 30.04 -50.71 -109.52
N LEU A 69 29.69 -49.54 -108.97
CA LEU A 69 29.40 -49.38 -107.55
C LEU A 69 28.10 -50.10 -107.15
N THR A 70 27.09 -50.10 -108.02
CA THR A 70 25.84 -50.84 -107.79
C THR A 70 26.09 -52.35 -107.75
N SER A 71 26.98 -52.86 -108.60
CA SER A 71 27.42 -54.27 -108.57
C SER A 71 28.14 -54.61 -107.25
N ASP A 72 29.09 -53.78 -106.83
CA ASP A 72 29.83 -53.98 -105.56
C ASP A 72 28.91 -53.91 -104.34
N MET A 73 27.89 -53.03 -104.37
CA MET A 73 26.85 -52.92 -103.34
C MET A 73 25.97 -54.17 -103.27
N LEU A 74 25.56 -54.72 -104.42
CA LEU A 74 24.81 -55.99 -104.48
C LEU A 74 25.67 -57.17 -103.99
N GLU A 75 26.96 -57.18 -104.29
CA GLU A 75 27.90 -58.16 -103.76
C GLU A 75 28.02 -58.05 -102.25
N TYR A 76 28.19 -56.84 -101.71
CA TYR A 76 28.20 -56.59 -100.27
C TYR A 76 26.89 -57.06 -99.62
N GLN A 77 25.73 -56.78 -100.22
CA GLN A 77 24.44 -57.22 -99.70
C GLN A 77 24.33 -58.75 -99.68
N ARG A 78 24.82 -59.42 -100.73
CA ARG A 78 24.89 -60.89 -100.78
C ARG A 78 25.82 -61.45 -99.71
N LEU A 79 26.97 -60.83 -99.48
CA LEU A 79 27.92 -61.23 -98.44
C LEU A 79 27.34 -60.98 -97.03
N SER A 80 26.70 -59.83 -96.80
CA SER A 80 26.04 -59.48 -95.53
C SER A 80 24.94 -60.47 -95.18
N ARG A 81 24.07 -60.83 -96.14
CA ARG A 81 23.03 -61.85 -95.93
C ARG A 81 23.63 -63.21 -95.59
N LYS A 82 24.72 -63.63 -96.25
CA LYS A 82 25.42 -64.88 -95.90
C LYS A 82 26.00 -64.84 -94.49
N VAL A 83 26.52 -63.70 -94.04
CA VAL A 83 27.01 -63.51 -92.66
C VAL A 83 25.83 -63.62 -91.69
N GLU A 84 24.72 -62.93 -91.97
CA GLU A 84 23.51 -62.97 -91.14
C GLU A 84 22.89 -64.37 -91.07
N ASP A 85 22.85 -65.11 -92.19
CA ASP A 85 22.33 -66.49 -92.26
C ASP A 85 23.21 -67.46 -91.45
N LEU A 86 24.54 -67.33 -91.52
CA LEU A 86 25.48 -68.12 -90.71
C LEU A 86 25.41 -67.76 -89.22
N LEU A 87 25.23 -66.49 -88.89
CA LEU A 87 25.04 -66.04 -87.50
C LEU A 87 23.67 -66.46 -86.94
N SER A 88 22.63 -66.51 -87.78
CA SER A 88 21.28 -66.93 -87.40
C SER A 88 21.18 -68.44 -87.23
N SER A 89 21.81 -69.21 -88.10
CA SER A 89 21.91 -70.68 -87.97
C SER A 89 22.76 -71.11 -86.76
N SER A 90 23.76 -70.32 -86.36
CA SER A 90 24.51 -70.55 -85.11
C SER A 90 23.70 -70.30 -83.84
N ARG A 91 22.54 -69.61 -83.90
CA ARG A 91 21.73 -69.25 -82.73
C ARG A 91 20.71 -70.33 -82.35
N GLU A 92 20.43 -71.26 -83.25
CA GLU A 92 19.54 -72.41 -83.03
C GLU A 92 20.32 -73.64 -82.49
N GLY A 93 20.78 -73.55 -81.23
CA GLY A 93 20.77 -74.72 -80.34
C GLY A 93 21.88 -75.77 -80.38
N GLU A 94 23.05 -75.54 -81.00
CA GLU A 94 24.23 -76.42 -80.84
C GLU A 94 25.45 -75.64 -80.26
N PRO A 95 26.19 -76.19 -79.27
CA PRO A 95 27.32 -75.51 -78.65
C PRO A 95 28.64 -75.80 -79.37
N LEU A 96 29.33 -74.72 -79.73
CA LEU A 96 30.60 -74.57 -80.47
C LEU A 96 30.47 -74.52 -82.01
N PRO A 97 30.91 -73.44 -82.67
CA PRO A 97 31.09 -73.46 -84.11
C PRO A 97 32.25 -74.42 -84.43
N ASP A 98 32.04 -75.31 -85.40
CA ASP A 98 33.13 -76.08 -86.00
C ASP A 98 34.30 -75.14 -86.38
N GLU A 99 35.55 -75.62 -86.30
CA GLU A 99 36.73 -74.87 -86.80
C GLU A 99 36.48 -74.36 -88.24
N GLU A 100 35.78 -75.16 -89.05
CA GLU A 100 35.35 -74.80 -90.41
C GLU A 100 34.32 -73.65 -90.46
N GLN A 101 33.42 -73.54 -89.47
CA GLN A 101 32.49 -72.41 -89.35
C GLN A 101 33.19 -71.12 -88.91
N ARG A 102 34.19 -71.21 -88.04
CA ARG A 102 35.02 -70.06 -87.67
C ARG A 102 35.89 -69.60 -88.82
N GLU A 103 36.55 -70.51 -89.51
CA GLU A 103 37.35 -70.18 -90.69
C GLU A 103 36.49 -69.60 -91.81
N SER A 104 35.30 -70.16 -92.07
CA SER A 104 34.38 -69.59 -93.07
C SER A 104 33.80 -68.24 -92.67
N LEU A 105 33.51 -68.00 -91.39
CA LEU A 105 33.12 -66.67 -90.89
C LEU A 105 34.29 -65.68 -90.99
N CYS A 106 35.52 -66.07 -90.67
CA CYS A 106 36.70 -65.22 -90.81
C CYS A 106 36.96 -64.87 -92.29
N LEU A 107 36.90 -65.85 -93.19
CA LEU A 107 37.02 -65.61 -94.63
C LEU A 107 35.89 -64.71 -95.13
N LEU A 108 34.66 -64.92 -94.67
CA LEU A 108 33.51 -64.10 -95.08
C LEU A 108 33.60 -62.67 -94.50
N GLU A 109 34.11 -62.50 -93.29
CA GLU A 109 34.42 -61.20 -92.69
C GLU A 109 35.53 -60.48 -93.47
N GLU A 110 36.58 -61.19 -93.90
CA GLU A 110 37.61 -60.65 -94.78
C GLU A 110 37.03 -60.24 -96.14
N HIS A 111 36.19 -61.08 -96.74
CA HIS A 111 35.48 -60.74 -97.97
C HIS A 111 34.58 -59.52 -97.80
N LEU A 112 33.83 -59.43 -96.70
CA LEU A 112 33.00 -58.27 -96.37
C LEU A 112 33.86 -57.00 -96.19
N LYS A 113 34.99 -57.11 -95.48
CA LYS A 113 35.96 -56.00 -95.32
C LYS A 113 36.54 -55.57 -96.67
N THR A 114 36.90 -56.51 -97.54
CA THR A 114 37.41 -56.19 -98.88
C THR A 114 36.35 -55.54 -99.75
N SER A 115 35.10 -56.01 -99.67
CA SER A 115 33.94 -55.43 -100.36
C SER A 115 33.67 -54.00 -99.88
N VAL A 116 33.62 -53.75 -98.57
CA VAL A 116 33.51 -52.39 -98.00
C VAL A 116 34.68 -51.52 -98.39
N ARG A 117 35.92 -52.05 -98.42
CA ARG A 117 37.10 -51.30 -98.87
C ARG A 117 37.03 -50.95 -100.35
N ASN A 118 36.53 -51.83 -101.20
CA ASN A 118 36.37 -51.58 -102.63
C ASN A 118 35.28 -50.52 -102.86
N ILE A 119 34.13 -50.67 -102.19
CA ILE A 119 33.05 -49.68 -102.16
C ILE A 119 33.56 -48.31 -101.71
N LEU A 120 34.26 -48.24 -100.56
CA LEU A 120 34.80 -46.99 -100.05
C LEU A 120 35.85 -46.39 -101.00
N ARG A 121 36.69 -47.22 -101.65
CA ARG A 121 37.67 -46.75 -102.64
C ARG A 121 36.96 -46.11 -103.84
N LEU A 122 35.90 -46.73 -104.36
CA LEU A 122 35.11 -46.22 -105.48
C LEU A 122 34.32 -44.95 -105.10
N LEU A 123 33.74 -44.91 -103.89
CA LEU A 123 33.08 -43.73 -103.35
C LEU A 123 34.07 -42.57 -103.21
N LEU A 124 35.22 -42.80 -102.56
CA LEU A 124 36.26 -41.78 -102.35
C LEU A 124 36.93 -41.33 -103.66
N SER A 125 36.91 -42.16 -104.71
CA SER A 125 37.39 -41.79 -106.05
C SER A 125 36.44 -40.83 -106.78
N ASN A 126 35.21 -40.67 -106.29
CA ASN A 126 34.18 -39.78 -106.83
C ASN A 126 33.80 -38.71 -105.79
N PRO A 127 34.50 -37.55 -105.74
CA PRO A 127 34.32 -36.54 -104.70
C PRO A 127 32.91 -35.94 -104.62
N SER A 128 32.18 -35.90 -105.73
CA SER A 128 30.79 -35.44 -105.79
C SER A 128 29.85 -36.34 -104.99
N LEU A 129 30.00 -37.67 -105.10
CA LEU A 129 29.16 -38.64 -104.40
C LEU A 129 29.41 -38.63 -102.89
N CYS A 130 30.66 -38.45 -102.45
CA CYS A 130 30.98 -38.31 -101.03
C CYS A 130 30.33 -37.09 -100.37
N GLN A 131 30.05 -36.03 -101.14
CA GLN A 131 29.43 -34.81 -100.63
C GLN A 131 27.90 -34.85 -100.67
N THR A 132 27.29 -35.57 -101.62
CA THR A 132 25.83 -35.59 -101.81
C THR A 132 25.14 -36.72 -101.05
N LEU A 133 25.72 -37.93 -101.01
CA LEU A 133 25.13 -39.11 -100.37
C LEU A 133 24.77 -38.92 -98.88
N PRO A 134 25.58 -38.24 -98.05
CA PRO A 134 25.24 -38.03 -96.65
C PRO A 134 23.99 -37.15 -96.41
N PHE A 135 23.58 -36.33 -97.38
CA PHE A 135 22.38 -35.48 -97.29
C PHE A 135 21.12 -36.16 -97.85
N GLU A 136 21.28 -37.10 -98.79
CA GLU A 136 20.16 -37.83 -99.39
C GLU A 136 19.71 -39.03 -98.52
N VAL A 137 20.62 -39.58 -97.73
CA VAL A 137 20.37 -40.74 -96.85
C VAL A 137 20.09 -40.25 -95.42
N CYS A 138 18.82 -39.96 -95.11
CA CYS A 138 18.42 -39.33 -93.85
C CYS A 138 18.32 -40.25 -92.61
N ALA A 139 18.59 -41.55 -92.72
CA ALA A 139 18.41 -42.48 -91.59
C ALA A 139 19.69 -43.30 -91.33
N ARG A 140 20.60 -42.80 -90.49
CA ARG A 140 21.73 -43.59 -89.97
C ARG A 140 21.23 -44.51 -88.86
N GLN A 141 21.83 -45.70 -88.74
CA GLN A 141 21.60 -46.56 -87.58
C GLN A 141 22.10 -45.86 -86.31
N SER A 142 21.28 -45.85 -85.24
CA SER A 142 21.55 -45.07 -84.02
C SER A 142 22.87 -45.43 -83.32
N SER A 143 23.30 -46.69 -83.43
CA SER A 143 24.57 -47.19 -82.90
C SER A 143 25.79 -46.65 -83.65
N ALA A 144 25.73 -46.57 -84.99
CA ALA A 144 26.81 -46.07 -85.82
C ALA A 144 27.02 -44.56 -85.62
N GLU A 145 25.94 -43.79 -85.51
CA GLU A 145 26.04 -42.34 -85.25
C GLU A 145 26.63 -42.04 -83.86
N ALA A 146 26.22 -42.80 -82.83
CA ALA A 146 26.82 -42.67 -81.50
C ALA A 146 28.34 -42.94 -81.52
N PHE A 147 28.77 -43.98 -82.25
CA PHE A 147 30.19 -44.29 -82.41
C PHE A 147 30.94 -43.15 -83.13
N ILE A 148 30.42 -42.66 -84.25
CA ILE A 148 31.03 -41.52 -84.99
C ILE A 148 31.14 -40.29 -84.08
N GLN A 149 30.10 -39.98 -83.29
CA GLN A 149 30.13 -38.86 -82.37
C GLN A 149 31.19 -39.02 -81.27
N THR A 150 31.28 -40.18 -80.63
CA THR A 150 32.34 -40.45 -79.64
C THR A 150 33.74 -40.41 -80.27
N PHE A 151 33.88 -40.80 -81.53
CA PHE A 151 35.15 -40.74 -82.25
C PHE A 151 35.53 -39.30 -82.61
N ARG A 152 34.56 -38.44 -82.96
CA ARG A 152 34.78 -36.99 -83.12
C ARG A 152 35.23 -36.35 -81.81
N GLU A 153 34.64 -36.74 -80.68
CA GLU A 153 35.06 -36.30 -79.34
C GLU A 153 36.48 -36.79 -79.01
N PHE A 154 36.80 -38.06 -79.30
CA PHE A 154 38.16 -38.58 -79.19
C PHE A 154 39.16 -37.81 -80.04
N ARG A 155 38.82 -37.49 -81.29
CA ARG A 155 39.65 -36.67 -82.17
C ARG A 155 39.91 -35.29 -81.55
N ASN A 156 38.89 -34.65 -80.97
CA ASN A 156 39.06 -33.36 -80.30
C ASN A 156 39.93 -33.47 -79.05
N LEU A 157 39.79 -34.53 -78.26
CA LEU A 157 40.69 -34.81 -77.13
C LEU A 157 42.13 -35.01 -77.58
N MET A 158 42.35 -35.78 -78.65
CA MET A 158 43.67 -35.97 -79.23
C MET A 158 44.24 -34.67 -79.78
N HIS A 159 43.41 -33.84 -80.41
CA HIS A 159 43.79 -32.51 -80.88
C HIS A 159 44.31 -31.64 -79.74
N GLU A 160 43.56 -31.56 -78.63
CA GLU A 160 44.00 -30.81 -77.45
C GLU A 160 45.26 -31.41 -76.81
N ARG A 161 45.33 -32.74 -76.65
CA ARG A 161 46.49 -33.41 -76.04
C ARG A 161 47.77 -33.28 -76.85
N LEU A 162 47.66 -33.27 -78.18
CA LEU A 162 48.81 -33.09 -79.08
C LEU A 162 49.26 -31.63 -79.15
N LEU A 163 48.41 -30.67 -78.79
CA LEU A 163 48.76 -29.24 -78.66
C LEU A 163 49.29 -28.88 -77.26
N THR A 164 49.15 -29.76 -76.27
CA THR A 164 49.67 -29.54 -74.91
C THR A 164 51.06 -30.11 -74.73
N SER A 165 51.99 -29.27 -74.29
CA SER A 165 53.34 -29.70 -73.89
C SER A 165 53.32 -30.45 -72.55
N PRO A 166 54.22 -31.44 -72.33
CA PRO A 166 54.34 -32.11 -71.03
C PRO A 166 54.70 -31.17 -69.86
N LEU A 167 55.34 -30.03 -70.13
CA LEU A 167 55.57 -28.99 -69.13
C LEU A 167 54.28 -28.25 -68.78
N GLU A 168 53.50 -27.85 -69.79
CA GLU A 168 52.20 -27.18 -69.60
C GLU A 168 51.22 -28.07 -68.83
N GLU A 169 51.21 -29.38 -69.09
CA GLU A 169 50.36 -30.32 -68.36
C GLU A 169 50.74 -30.39 -66.87
N ARG A 170 52.05 -30.38 -66.55
CA ARG A 170 52.51 -30.33 -65.16
C ARG A 170 52.13 -29.01 -64.48
N GLU A 171 52.25 -27.89 -65.19
CA GLU A 171 51.84 -26.57 -64.69
C GLU A 171 50.33 -26.52 -64.42
N LYS A 172 49.51 -27.10 -65.31
CA LYS A 172 48.05 -27.24 -65.10
C LYS A 172 47.72 -28.05 -63.86
N ILE A 173 48.38 -29.19 -63.67
CA ILE A 173 48.18 -30.05 -62.49
C ILE A 173 48.53 -29.28 -61.21
N GLN A 174 49.72 -28.66 -61.16
CA GLN A 174 50.14 -27.87 -59.99
C GLN A 174 49.19 -26.70 -59.71
N PHE A 175 48.74 -26.01 -60.76
CA PHE A 175 47.77 -24.92 -60.62
C PHE A 175 46.42 -25.39 -60.06
N MET A 176 45.91 -26.55 -60.53
CA MET A 176 44.69 -27.15 -59.99
C MET A 176 44.86 -27.59 -58.53
N GLU A 177 46.02 -28.14 -58.17
CA GLU A 177 46.35 -28.51 -56.78
C GLU A 177 46.39 -27.28 -55.87
N ASP A 178 47.04 -26.21 -56.30
CA ASP A 178 47.11 -24.94 -55.58
C ASP A 178 45.71 -24.31 -55.38
N ILE A 179 44.88 -24.31 -56.42
CA ILE A 179 43.49 -23.88 -56.31
C ILE A 179 42.74 -24.76 -55.32
N SER A 180 42.90 -26.09 -55.39
CA SER A 180 42.23 -27.02 -54.50
C SER A 180 42.63 -26.81 -53.04
N LEU A 181 43.91 -26.56 -52.77
CA LEU A 181 44.41 -26.22 -51.43
C LEU A 181 43.86 -24.88 -50.95
N ARG A 182 43.79 -23.86 -51.81
CA ARG A 182 43.18 -22.57 -51.47
C ARG A 182 41.69 -22.70 -51.18
N ILE A 183 40.97 -23.50 -51.97
CA ILE A 183 39.55 -23.79 -51.73
C ILE A 183 39.40 -24.47 -50.38
N LYS A 184 40.18 -25.52 -50.08
CA LYS A 184 40.15 -26.21 -48.78
C LYS A 184 40.37 -25.25 -47.60
N ARG A 185 41.42 -24.44 -47.63
CA ARG A 185 41.72 -23.43 -46.59
C ARG A 185 40.59 -22.39 -46.46
N ASN A 186 40.05 -21.93 -47.58
CA ASN A 186 38.92 -20.99 -47.58
C ASN A 186 37.64 -21.63 -47.04
N THR A 187 37.39 -22.91 -47.32
CA THR A 187 36.24 -23.63 -46.77
C THR A 187 36.39 -23.85 -45.26
N GLU A 188 37.57 -24.21 -44.79
CA GLU A 188 37.87 -24.38 -43.35
C GLU A 188 37.66 -23.06 -42.60
N THR A 189 38.26 -21.97 -43.08
CA THR A 189 38.09 -20.63 -42.49
C THR A 189 36.63 -20.17 -42.54
N LEU A 190 35.90 -20.41 -43.63
CA LEU A 190 34.46 -20.13 -43.70
C LEU A 190 33.66 -20.95 -42.68
N THR A 191 33.98 -22.22 -42.49
CA THR A 191 33.29 -23.06 -41.50
C THR A 191 33.59 -22.61 -40.07
N ALA A 192 34.84 -22.25 -39.77
CA ALA A 192 35.23 -21.72 -38.46
C ALA A 192 34.51 -20.40 -38.15
N LEU A 193 34.52 -19.45 -39.10
CA LEU A 193 33.81 -18.16 -38.93
C LEU A 193 32.30 -18.34 -38.79
N LYS A 194 31.69 -19.29 -39.51
CA LYS A 194 30.27 -19.62 -39.34
C LYS A 194 29.98 -20.20 -37.95
N ALA A 195 30.88 -21.05 -37.42
CA ALA A 195 30.74 -21.59 -36.07
C ALA A 195 30.89 -20.51 -34.99
N GLU A 196 31.87 -19.61 -35.13
CA GLU A 196 32.04 -18.46 -34.22
C GLU A 196 30.83 -17.53 -34.25
N LEU A 197 30.28 -17.24 -35.44
CA LEU A 197 29.06 -16.46 -35.58
C LEU A 197 27.87 -17.14 -34.89
N ALA A 198 27.71 -18.45 -35.07
CA ALA A 198 26.65 -19.20 -34.40
C ALA A 198 26.80 -19.18 -32.87
N ALA A 199 28.01 -19.38 -32.36
CA ALA A 199 28.30 -19.35 -30.92
C ALA A 199 28.05 -17.96 -30.30
N THR A 200 28.43 -16.88 -31.00
CA THR A 200 28.17 -15.50 -30.54
C THR A 200 26.69 -15.16 -30.55
N ILE A 201 25.93 -15.63 -31.54
CA ILE A 201 24.47 -15.50 -31.58
C ILE A 201 23.82 -16.24 -30.41
N GLN A 202 24.19 -17.50 -30.17
CA GLN A 202 23.67 -18.29 -29.05
C GLN A 202 23.97 -17.61 -27.70
N SER A 203 25.22 -17.16 -27.48
CA SER A 203 25.59 -16.46 -26.25
C SER A 203 24.80 -15.16 -26.04
N ARG A 204 24.54 -14.41 -27.13
CA ARG A 204 23.70 -13.22 -27.08
C ARG A 204 22.26 -13.58 -26.71
N ASP A 205 21.69 -14.61 -27.36
CA ASP A 205 20.31 -15.01 -27.16
C ASP A 205 20.08 -15.54 -25.74
N GLU A 206 21.04 -16.28 -25.17
CA GLU A 206 21.02 -16.66 -23.75
C GLU A 206 21.02 -15.44 -22.82
N LYS A 207 21.86 -14.42 -23.10
CA LYS A 207 21.88 -13.19 -22.30
C LYS A 207 20.57 -12.42 -22.40
N ILE A 208 19.95 -12.39 -23.58
CA ILE A 208 18.62 -11.80 -23.79
C ILE A 208 17.58 -12.55 -22.96
N GLN A 209 17.53 -13.88 -23.05
CA GLN A 209 16.60 -14.70 -22.26
C GLN A 209 16.78 -14.50 -20.75
N ARG A 210 18.02 -14.43 -20.25
CA ARG A 210 18.29 -14.12 -18.83
C ARG A 210 17.74 -12.75 -18.44
N LYS A 211 17.96 -11.72 -19.27
CA LYS A 211 17.42 -10.37 -19.02
C LYS A 211 15.89 -10.34 -19.08
N ASP A 212 15.29 -11.05 -20.03
CA ASP A 212 13.84 -11.13 -20.17
C ASP A 212 13.19 -11.81 -18.97
N ASN A 213 13.83 -12.84 -18.41
CA ASN A 213 13.36 -13.47 -17.17
C ASN A 213 13.44 -12.50 -15.98
N VAL A 214 14.57 -11.79 -15.81
CA VAL A 214 14.70 -10.76 -14.77
C VAL A 214 13.64 -9.65 -14.95
N ILE A 215 13.36 -9.22 -16.17
CA ILE A 215 12.31 -8.23 -16.45
C ILE A 215 10.93 -8.77 -16.04
N LYS A 216 10.63 -10.05 -16.30
CA LYS A 216 9.37 -10.67 -15.89
C LYS A 216 9.27 -10.73 -14.37
N ASP A 217 10.31 -11.19 -13.68
CA ASP A 217 10.33 -11.30 -12.22
C ASP A 217 10.17 -9.92 -11.54
N LEU A 218 10.86 -8.90 -12.06
CA LEU A 218 10.73 -7.52 -11.58
C LEU A 218 9.32 -6.96 -11.84
N LYS A 219 8.71 -7.25 -12.99
CA LYS A 219 7.32 -6.85 -13.26
C LYS A 219 6.34 -7.51 -12.29
N THR A 220 6.50 -8.80 -12.00
CA THR A 220 5.65 -9.49 -11.03
C THR A 220 5.83 -8.93 -9.62
N SER A 221 7.09 -8.72 -9.19
CA SER A 221 7.37 -8.14 -7.87
C SER A 221 6.82 -6.71 -7.73
N LEU A 222 6.92 -5.88 -8.77
CA LEU A 222 6.32 -4.55 -8.77
C LEU A 222 4.79 -4.60 -8.66
N GLN A 223 4.15 -5.51 -9.39
CA GLN A 223 2.71 -5.70 -9.30
C GLN A 223 2.27 -6.16 -7.91
N ASP A 224 3.01 -7.10 -7.32
CA ASP A 224 2.73 -7.61 -5.97
C ASP A 224 2.89 -6.51 -4.91
N VAL A 225 3.95 -5.70 -5.00
CA VAL A 225 4.16 -4.55 -4.10
C VAL A 225 3.03 -3.53 -4.26
N ALA A 226 2.61 -3.22 -5.48
CA ALA A 226 1.50 -2.30 -5.73
C ALA A 226 0.17 -2.81 -5.16
N ASN A 227 -0.14 -4.10 -5.38
CA ASN A 227 -1.33 -4.75 -4.83
C ASN A 227 -1.30 -4.76 -3.30
N ASN A 228 -0.18 -5.14 -2.70
CA ASN A 228 -0.01 -5.19 -1.25
C ASN A 228 -0.12 -3.79 -0.62
N TYR A 229 0.45 -2.78 -1.27
CA TYR A 229 0.30 -1.38 -0.86
C TYR A 229 -1.17 -0.96 -0.90
N GLN A 230 -1.89 -1.26 -1.98
CA GLN A 230 -3.29 -0.92 -2.10
C GLN A 230 -4.16 -1.61 -1.04
N ILE A 231 -3.91 -2.89 -0.76
CA ILE A 231 -4.58 -3.64 0.31
C ILE A 231 -4.27 -3.02 1.68
N SER A 232 -2.99 -2.70 1.94
CA SER A 232 -2.56 -2.10 3.21
C SER A 232 -3.21 -0.73 3.44
N VAL A 233 -3.27 0.13 2.42
CA VAL A 233 -3.96 1.43 2.51
C VAL A 233 -5.45 1.22 2.80
N LEU A 234 -6.12 0.31 2.10
CA LEU A 234 -7.53 0.01 2.35
C LEU A 234 -7.76 -0.48 3.80
N GLN A 235 -6.92 -1.39 4.30
CA GLN A 235 -7.01 -1.88 5.69
C GLN A 235 -6.82 -0.75 6.70
N ILE A 236 -5.76 0.06 6.56
CA ILE A 236 -5.47 1.17 7.47
C ILE A 236 -6.63 2.17 7.48
N THR A 237 -7.17 2.52 6.31
CA THR A 237 -8.31 3.46 6.24
C THR A 237 -9.56 2.89 6.90
N GLN A 238 -9.86 1.61 6.69
CA GLN A 238 -11.02 0.95 7.28
C GLN A 238 -10.88 0.80 8.81
N GLU A 239 -9.69 0.44 9.30
CA GLU A 239 -9.39 0.38 10.73
C GLU A 239 -9.50 1.76 11.38
N ALA A 240 -8.94 2.80 10.76
CA ALA A 240 -9.03 4.17 11.25
C ALA A 240 -10.49 4.66 11.31
N GLU A 241 -11.30 4.38 10.29
CA GLU A 241 -12.73 4.71 10.30
C GLU A 241 -13.50 3.98 11.41
N ASN A 242 -13.17 2.71 11.65
CA ASN A 242 -13.82 1.92 12.72
C ASN A 242 -13.44 2.45 14.10
N GLN A 243 -12.15 2.74 14.33
CA GLN A 243 -11.67 3.37 15.56
C GLN A 243 -12.36 4.73 15.79
N GLN A 244 -12.44 5.56 14.75
CA GLN A 244 -13.14 6.85 14.84
C GLN A 244 -14.62 6.69 15.22
N LYS A 245 -15.32 5.70 14.65
CA LYS A 245 -16.73 5.40 14.97
C LYS A 245 -16.89 4.92 16.42
N GLU A 246 -15.98 4.08 16.90
CA GLU A 246 -15.99 3.57 18.28
C GLU A 246 -15.71 4.68 19.29
N GLU A 247 -14.67 5.50 19.05
CA GLU A 247 -14.36 6.66 19.87
C GLU A 247 -15.54 7.63 19.92
N LEU A 248 -16.14 7.95 18.76
CA LEU A 248 -17.29 8.85 18.71
C LEU A 248 -18.45 8.32 19.57
N ARG A 249 -18.75 7.01 19.49
CA ARG A 249 -19.78 6.38 20.33
C ARG A 249 -19.42 6.45 21.81
N ALA A 250 -18.15 6.18 22.17
CA ALA A 250 -17.68 6.27 23.56
C ALA A 250 -17.79 7.71 24.10
N TRP A 251 -17.42 8.71 23.30
CA TRP A 251 -17.56 10.13 23.63
C TRP A 251 -19.02 10.54 23.80
N GLN A 252 -19.91 10.10 22.89
CA GLN A 252 -21.35 10.34 23.00
C GLN A 252 -21.94 9.72 24.26
N ALA A 253 -21.58 8.48 24.58
CA ALA A 253 -22.01 7.81 25.81
C ALA A 253 -21.51 8.55 27.07
N ARG A 254 -20.26 8.99 27.09
CA ARG A 254 -19.70 9.78 28.20
C ARG A 254 -20.41 11.12 28.36
N ARG A 255 -20.71 11.80 27.25
CA ARG A 255 -21.47 13.05 27.26
C ARG A 255 -22.88 12.85 27.81
N ALA A 256 -23.57 11.77 27.42
CA ALA A 256 -24.89 11.44 27.93
C ALA A 256 -24.88 11.21 29.45
N ARG A 257 -23.90 10.45 29.96
CA ARG A 257 -23.70 10.23 31.41
C ARG A 257 -23.50 11.54 32.17
N LEU A 258 -22.56 12.39 31.71
CA LEU A 258 -22.32 13.69 32.34
C LEU A 258 -23.54 14.61 32.29
N GLN A 259 -24.33 14.56 31.22
CA GLN A 259 -25.59 15.31 31.13
C GLN A 259 -26.63 14.81 32.12
N GLU A 260 -26.68 13.51 32.36
CA GLU A 260 -27.55 12.91 33.37
C GLU A 260 -27.10 13.30 34.79
N ASP A 261 -25.81 13.20 35.09
CA ASP A 261 -25.23 13.62 36.38
C ASP A 261 -25.52 15.10 36.66
N LEU A 262 -25.37 15.98 35.65
CA LEU A 262 -25.71 17.39 35.78
C LEU A 262 -27.19 17.61 36.09
N LYS A 263 -28.10 16.86 35.47
CA LYS A 263 -29.53 16.94 35.76
C LYS A 263 -29.84 16.46 37.18
N GLN A 264 -29.23 15.35 37.60
CA GLN A 264 -29.38 14.81 38.95
C GLN A 264 -28.87 15.78 40.01
N LEU A 265 -27.66 16.32 39.84
CA LEU A 265 -27.08 17.31 40.76
C LEU A 265 -27.91 18.59 40.84
N ARG A 266 -28.44 19.08 39.71
CA ARG A 266 -29.36 20.23 39.70
C ARG A 266 -30.64 19.93 40.49
N ALA A 267 -31.23 18.75 40.32
CA ALA A 267 -32.41 18.35 41.06
C ALA A 267 -32.12 18.24 42.57
N GLN A 268 -30.98 17.65 42.95
CA GLN A 268 -30.52 17.58 44.35
C GLN A 268 -30.31 18.97 44.95
N LEU A 269 -29.67 19.90 44.21
CA LEU A 269 -29.49 21.27 44.66
C LEU A 269 -30.83 21.98 44.87
N CYS A 270 -31.78 21.85 43.93
CA CYS A 270 -33.12 22.42 44.09
C CYS A 270 -33.84 21.86 45.32
N ALA A 271 -33.77 20.55 45.55
CA ALA A 271 -34.36 19.92 46.73
C ALA A 271 -33.73 20.45 48.03
N LEU A 272 -32.40 20.52 48.12
CA LEU A 272 -31.70 21.07 49.28
C LEU A 272 -32.04 22.54 49.54
N VAL A 273 -32.15 23.35 48.49
CA VAL A 273 -32.55 24.76 48.63
C VAL A 273 -33.97 24.87 49.19
N LEU A 274 -34.90 24.02 48.75
CA LEU A 274 -36.26 23.98 49.28
C LEU A 274 -36.29 23.54 50.75
N GLU A 275 -35.61 22.44 51.10
CA GLU A 275 -35.49 21.95 52.48
C GLU A 275 -34.90 23.02 53.41
N HIS A 276 -33.82 23.67 53.00
CA HIS A 276 -33.23 24.76 53.76
C HIS A 276 -34.20 25.94 53.90
N ARG A 277 -34.91 26.31 52.83
CA ARG A 277 -35.91 27.38 52.88
C ARG A 277 -37.04 27.06 53.86
N GLU A 278 -37.54 25.83 53.86
CA GLU A 278 -38.58 25.38 54.79
C GLU A 278 -38.10 25.37 56.23
N SER A 279 -36.89 24.85 56.48
CA SER A 279 -36.28 24.86 57.81
C SER A 279 -36.07 26.28 58.34
N GLU A 280 -35.64 27.19 57.48
CA GLU A 280 -35.41 28.61 57.78
C GLU A 280 -36.73 29.33 58.12
N LEU A 281 -37.78 29.10 57.32
CA LEU A 281 -39.13 29.60 57.60
C LEU A 281 -39.70 29.04 58.90
N ALA A 282 -39.46 27.77 59.20
CA ALA A 282 -39.88 27.16 60.47
C ALA A 282 -39.17 27.80 61.67
N LEU A 283 -37.86 28.07 61.56
CA LEU A 283 -37.11 28.79 62.58
C LEU A 283 -37.58 30.23 62.74
N ARG A 284 -37.85 30.97 61.65
CA ARG A 284 -38.46 32.31 61.72
C ARG A 284 -39.79 32.29 62.45
N LYS A 285 -40.67 31.33 62.15
CA LYS A 285 -41.95 31.17 62.84
C LYS A 285 -41.77 30.90 64.34
N LYS A 286 -40.79 30.07 64.73
CA LYS A 286 -40.46 29.82 66.14
C LYS A 286 -39.92 31.09 66.82
N LYS A 287 -39.03 31.83 66.16
CA LYS A 287 -38.49 33.11 66.63
C LYS A 287 -39.63 34.11 66.93
N CYS A 288 -40.53 34.34 65.97
CA CYS A 288 -41.66 35.25 66.16
C CYS A 288 -42.59 34.81 67.30
N LYS A 289 -42.79 33.49 67.51
CA LYS A 289 -43.58 33.00 68.66
C LYS A 289 -42.94 33.38 70.00
N VAL A 290 -41.63 33.14 70.13
CA VAL A 290 -40.88 33.49 71.34
C VAL A 290 -40.83 35.01 71.52
N GLU A 291 -40.64 35.79 70.46
CA GLU A 291 -40.69 37.25 70.52
C GLU A 291 -42.05 37.76 71.01
N MET A 292 -43.17 37.22 70.50
CA MET A 292 -44.51 37.54 71.00
C MET A 292 -44.71 37.15 72.48
N GLU A 293 -44.13 36.03 72.94
CA GLU A 293 -44.17 35.64 74.35
C GLU A 293 -43.38 36.61 75.23
N ILE A 294 -42.19 37.04 74.79
CA ILE A 294 -41.38 38.05 75.47
C ILE A 294 -42.13 39.38 75.55
N GLU A 295 -42.72 39.85 74.45
CA GLU A 295 -43.53 41.07 74.42
C GLU A 295 -44.70 40.99 75.41
N LYS A 296 -45.38 39.85 75.49
CA LYS A 296 -46.43 39.63 76.50
C LYS A 296 -45.89 39.70 77.93
N TRP A 297 -44.71 39.14 78.20
CA TRP A 297 -44.08 39.23 79.53
C TRP A 297 -43.65 40.65 79.88
N ILE A 298 -43.12 41.41 78.91
CA ILE A 298 -42.81 42.82 79.08
C ILE A 298 -44.07 43.62 79.40
N GLN A 299 -45.15 43.45 78.62
CA GLN A 299 -46.42 44.13 78.87
C GLN A 299 -47.00 43.82 80.26
N LYS A 300 -46.93 42.56 80.69
CA LYS A 300 -47.34 42.18 82.05
C LYS A 300 -46.48 42.86 83.11
N TYR A 301 -45.16 42.82 82.95
CA TYR A 301 -44.24 43.47 83.87
C TYR A 301 -44.47 44.97 83.95
N ASP A 302 -44.63 45.65 82.81
CA ASP A 302 -44.91 47.09 82.74
C ASP A 302 -46.24 47.44 83.42
N ALA A 303 -47.28 46.60 83.24
CA ALA A 303 -48.56 46.76 83.92
C ALA A 303 -48.43 46.57 85.43
N ASP A 304 -47.83 45.46 85.89
CA ASP A 304 -47.64 45.16 87.31
C ASP A 304 -46.78 46.25 87.99
N MET A 305 -45.71 46.72 87.33
CA MET A 305 -44.89 47.82 87.84
C MET A 305 -45.66 49.14 87.88
N GLY A 306 -46.50 49.41 86.88
CA GLY A 306 -47.40 50.57 86.87
C GLY A 306 -48.41 50.52 88.03
N GLU A 307 -49.03 49.37 88.28
CA GLU A 307 -49.93 49.16 89.42
C GLU A 307 -49.21 49.35 90.76
N LYS A 308 -48.01 48.76 90.92
CA LYS A 308 -47.21 48.93 92.14
C LYS A 308 -46.76 50.37 92.36
N GLN A 309 -46.44 51.09 91.29
CA GLN A 309 -46.09 52.51 91.37
C GLN A 309 -47.31 53.35 91.78
N ALA A 310 -48.50 53.07 91.22
CA ALA A 310 -49.73 53.73 91.62
C ALA A 310 -50.09 53.47 93.08
N GLU A 311 -50.02 52.21 93.54
CA GLU A 311 -50.21 51.84 94.95
C GLU A 311 -49.21 52.58 95.87
N TYR A 312 -47.94 52.64 95.47
CA TYR A 312 -46.92 53.37 96.22
C TYR A 312 -47.24 54.87 96.30
N GLU A 313 -47.65 55.50 95.20
CA GLU A 313 -48.02 56.91 95.15
C GLU A 313 -49.26 57.20 96.02
N GLU A 314 -50.27 56.34 96.00
CA GLU A 314 -51.45 56.43 96.86
C GLU A 314 -51.07 56.32 98.34
N LEU A 315 -50.30 55.28 98.72
CA LEU A 315 -49.82 55.10 100.09
C LEU A 315 -48.93 56.26 100.54
N TYR A 316 -48.08 56.77 99.65
CA TYR A 316 -47.21 57.89 99.94
C TYR A 316 -48.02 59.18 100.14
N ALA A 317 -49.08 59.40 99.35
CA ALA A 317 -50.01 60.51 99.53
C ALA A 317 -50.67 60.44 100.92
N VAL A 318 -51.25 59.29 101.28
CA VAL A 318 -51.84 59.07 102.62
C VAL A 318 -50.81 59.26 103.73
N TYR A 319 -49.62 58.65 103.61
CA TYR A 319 -48.53 58.83 104.56
C TYR A 319 -48.12 60.30 104.71
N SER A 320 -48.07 61.06 103.62
CA SER A 320 -47.73 62.48 103.66
C SER A 320 -48.79 63.32 104.39
N GLU A 321 -50.08 63.00 104.19
CA GLU A 321 -51.19 63.60 104.90
C GLU A 321 -51.17 63.25 106.38
N GLU A 322 -51.04 61.97 106.73
CA GLU A 322 -50.92 61.50 108.10
C GLU A 322 -49.71 62.12 108.81
N LYS A 323 -48.57 62.21 108.13
CA LYS A 323 -47.37 62.87 108.67
C LYS A 323 -47.61 64.36 108.94
N ALA A 324 -48.35 65.05 108.06
CA ALA A 324 -48.74 66.44 108.29
C ALA A 324 -49.71 66.56 109.48
N GLN A 325 -50.69 65.66 109.60
CA GLN A 325 -51.61 65.60 110.73
C GLN A 325 -50.89 65.32 112.05
N VAL A 326 -49.97 64.36 112.09
CA VAL A 326 -49.14 64.06 113.26
C VAL A 326 -48.31 65.28 113.64
N SER A 327 -47.72 65.98 112.67
CA SER A 327 -46.95 67.20 112.93
C SER A 327 -47.84 68.29 113.57
N LEU A 328 -49.05 68.50 113.04
CA LEU A 328 -50.02 69.45 113.63
C LEU A 328 -50.47 69.02 115.04
N LEU A 329 -50.69 67.73 115.27
CA LEU A 329 -51.06 67.21 116.58
C LEU A 329 -49.91 67.33 117.58
N GLN A 330 -48.67 67.08 117.17
CA GLN A 330 -47.48 67.30 117.98
C GLN A 330 -47.32 68.78 118.34
N GLU A 331 -47.54 69.69 117.39
CA GLU A 331 -47.53 71.13 117.64
C GLU A 331 -48.60 71.50 118.69
N LYS A 332 -49.86 71.07 118.49
CA LYS A 332 -50.94 71.27 119.47
C LYS A 332 -50.62 70.67 120.83
N HIS A 333 -50.08 69.45 120.87
CA HIS A 333 -49.70 68.79 122.12
C HIS A 333 -48.57 69.55 122.83
N SER A 334 -47.62 70.11 122.09
CA SER A 334 -46.52 70.89 122.67
C SER A 334 -47.00 72.19 123.34
N VAL A 335 -48.11 72.77 122.86
CA VAL A 335 -48.79 73.91 123.50
C VAL A 335 -49.68 73.48 124.66
N LEU A 336 -50.45 72.41 124.50
CA LEU A 336 -51.37 71.93 125.55
C LEU A 336 -50.63 71.33 126.75
N THR A 337 -49.44 70.76 126.58
CA THR A 337 -48.65 70.17 127.68
C THR A 337 -48.29 71.20 128.75
N PRO A 338 -47.67 72.35 128.44
CA PRO A 338 -47.38 73.38 129.43
C PRO A 338 -48.65 73.96 130.03
N GLU A 339 -49.72 74.20 129.25
CA GLU A 339 -51.00 74.66 129.78
C GLU A 339 -51.62 73.66 130.78
N TYR A 340 -51.64 72.37 130.44
CA TYR A 340 -52.12 71.33 131.34
C TYR A 340 -51.26 71.25 132.61
N SER A 341 -49.93 71.34 132.47
CA SER A 341 -49.02 71.36 133.62
C SER A 341 -49.27 72.58 134.52
N GLN A 342 -49.49 73.76 133.95
CA GLN A 342 -49.84 74.97 134.69
C GLN A 342 -51.18 74.82 135.41
N ILE A 343 -52.22 74.31 134.73
CA ILE A 343 -53.53 74.06 135.37
C ILE A 343 -53.42 73.03 136.49
N ALA A 344 -52.63 71.96 136.30
CA ALA A 344 -52.40 70.92 137.31
C ALA A 344 -51.62 71.48 138.51
N GLU A 345 -50.57 72.27 138.28
CA GLU A 345 -49.82 72.98 139.31
C GLU A 345 -50.70 73.98 140.06
N GLU A 346 -51.48 74.80 139.35
CA GLU A 346 -52.42 75.73 139.97
C GLU A 346 -53.49 75.00 140.80
N ARG A 347 -54.00 73.84 140.35
CA ARG A 347 -54.92 73.00 141.13
C ARG A 347 -54.24 72.50 142.40
N SER A 348 -53.00 72.01 142.31
CA SER A 348 -52.21 71.55 143.45
C SER A 348 -51.95 72.68 144.46
N VAL A 349 -51.59 73.88 143.98
CA VAL A 349 -51.39 75.07 144.82
C VAL A 349 -52.70 75.54 145.46
N ARG A 350 -53.82 75.55 144.73
CA ARG A 350 -55.15 75.87 145.30
C ARG A 350 -55.56 74.89 146.38
N GLU A 351 -55.29 73.60 146.18
CA GLU A 351 -55.59 72.56 147.16
C GLU A 351 -54.68 72.66 148.40
N GLN A 352 -53.42 73.04 148.21
CA GLN A 352 -52.47 73.29 149.29
C GLN A 352 -52.83 74.54 150.10
N LYS A 353 -53.25 75.64 149.44
CA LYS A 353 -53.79 76.83 150.10
C LYS A 353 -55.08 76.52 150.89
N ARG A 354 -56.01 75.76 150.31
CA ARG A 354 -57.22 75.31 151.02
C ARG A 354 -56.90 74.52 152.30
N LYS A 355 -55.84 73.68 152.26
CA LYS A 355 -55.35 72.98 153.46
C LYS A 355 -54.76 73.94 154.48
N GLN A 356 -53.91 74.87 154.06
CA GLN A 356 -53.32 75.90 154.93
C GLN A 356 -54.39 76.77 155.62
N ASP A 357 -55.37 77.29 154.86
CA ASP A 357 -56.46 78.10 155.42
C ASP A 357 -57.30 77.32 156.45
N SER A 358 -57.50 76.01 156.21
CA SER A 358 -58.19 75.12 157.16
C SER A 358 -57.38 74.94 158.45
N ASP A 359 -56.07 74.73 158.34
CA ASP A 359 -55.18 74.57 159.51
C ASP A 359 -55.04 75.89 160.31
N GLU A 360 -55.04 77.03 159.62
CA GLU A 360 -55.07 78.38 160.22
C GLU A 360 -56.39 78.65 160.96
N LEU A 361 -57.53 78.26 160.39
CA LEU A 361 -58.83 78.34 161.08
C LEU A 361 -58.86 77.46 162.33
N VAL A 362 -58.30 76.25 162.27
CA VAL A 362 -58.20 75.34 163.43
C VAL A 362 -57.34 75.98 164.53
N THR A 363 -56.17 76.53 164.19
CA THR A 363 -55.30 77.19 165.17
C THR A 363 -55.92 78.47 165.75
N MET A 364 -56.58 79.31 164.95
CA MET A 364 -57.37 80.45 165.44
C MET A 364 -58.49 80.03 166.38
N THR A 365 -59.19 78.93 166.09
CA THR A 365 -60.28 78.42 166.92
C THR A 365 -59.75 77.93 168.28
N ILE A 366 -58.58 77.29 168.31
CA ILE A 366 -57.90 76.85 169.54
C ILE A 366 -57.40 78.06 170.36
N ALA A 367 -56.87 79.09 169.70
CA ALA A 367 -56.45 80.32 170.38
C ALA A 367 -57.65 81.07 170.97
N ALA A 368 -58.75 81.20 170.22
CA ALA A 368 -59.98 81.85 170.66
C ALA A 368 -60.63 81.11 171.85
N THR A 369 -60.63 79.76 171.84
CA THR A 369 -61.13 78.96 172.98
C THR A 369 -60.25 79.09 174.22
N ARG A 370 -58.92 79.15 174.08
CA ARG A 370 -57.99 79.40 175.21
C ARG A 370 -58.21 80.77 175.86
N ILE A 371 -58.40 81.83 175.05
CA ILE A 371 -58.64 83.19 175.54
C ILE A 371 -60.00 83.28 176.25
N GLN A 372 -61.04 82.69 175.66
CA GLN A 372 -62.38 82.66 176.26
C GLN A 372 -62.43 81.86 177.58
N ALA A 373 -61.66 80.77 177.70
CA ALA A 373 -61.56 79.98 178.91
C ALA A 373 -60.85 80.72 180.06
N PHE A 374 -59.80 81.49 179.74
CA PHE A 374 -59.03 82.25 180.73
C PHE A 374 -59.84 83.41 181.33
N TRP A 375 -60.60 84.14 180.50
CA TRP A 375 -61.46 85.25 180.94
C TRP A 375 -62.64 84.79 181.81
N ARG A 376 -63.31 83.69 181.42
CA ARG A 376 -64.39 83.10 182.23
C ARG A 376 -63.90 82.61 183.60
N GLY A 377 -62.65 82.18 183.71
CA GLY A 377 -62.04 81.77 184.98
C GLY A 377 -61.61 82.93 185.89
N TYR A 378 -61.16 84.06 185.34
CA TYR A 378 -60.79 85.24 186.13
C TYR A 378 -62.00 85.90 186.81
N LEU A 379 -63.13 85.99 186.09
CA LEU A 379 -64.37 86.59 186.60
C LEU A 379 -64.95 85.84 187.82
N VAL A 380 -64.81 84.51 187.85
CA VAL A 380 -65.30 83.65 188.95
C VAL A 380 -64.42 83.73 190.21
N ARG A 381 -63.14 84.10 190.07
CA ARG A 381 -62.15 84.05 191.17
C ARG A 381 -61.96 85.35 191.95
N SER A 382 -62.45 86.50 191.47
CA SER A 382 -62.38 87.75 192.25
C SER A 382 -63.45 87.86 193.34
N LEU A 383 -64.42 86.94 193.42
CA LEU A 383 -65.60 87.04 194.28
C LEU A 383 -65.48 86.43 195.71
N PHE A 384 -64.33 85.94 196.21
CA PHE A 384 -64.36 85.14 197.45
C PHE A 384 -63.39 85.32 198.63
N LYS A 385 -62.46 86.28 198.75
CA LYS A 385 -61.74 86.48 200.05
C LYS A 385 -61.29 87.93 200.32
N ILE A 386 -61.93 88.59 201.32
CA ILE A 386 -61.46 89.61 202.31
C ILE A 386 -62.57 90.66 202.66
N LYS A 387 -62.83 90.91 203.96
CA LYS A 387 -63.62 92.03 204.61
C LYS A 387 -65.16 91.91 204.74
N ARG A 388 -65.84 92.12 205.89
CA ARG A 388 -65.52 92.84 207.17
C ARG A 388 -65.01 94.27 206.86
N LYS A 389 -65.75 95.38 206.69
CA LYS A 389 -67.12 95.90 206.92
C LYS A 389 -67.57 96.49 205.55
N LYS A 390 -68.83 96.57 205.10
CA LYS A 390 -70.16 96.64 205.72
C LYS A 390 -71.19 96.32 204.61
N LYS A 391 -72.18 95.44 204.88
CA LYS A 391 -73.59 95.33 204.36
C LYS A 391 -73.86 95.47 202.83
N LYS A 392 -74.73 94.70 202.13
CA LYS A 392 -75.87 93.81 202.49
C LYS A 392 -76.36 93.07 201.20
N LYS A 393 -76.83 91.82 201.35
CA LYS A 393 -77.86 91.04 200.58
C LYS A 393 -77.81 90.91 199.03
N GLY A 394 -77.78 89.64 198.57
CA GLY A 394 -78.94 89.03 197.88
C GLY A 394 -78.71 88.29 196.54
N GLY A 395 -79.06 86.98 196.51
CA GLY A 395 -79.65 86.21 195.39
C GLY A 395 -78.73 85.83 194.21
N GLY A 396 -78.78 84.64 193.61
CA GLY A 396 -79.78 83.57 193.62
C GLY A 396 -80.37 83.37 192.23
N LYS A 397 -80.12 82.16 191.66
CA LYS A 397 -80.41 81.62 190.31
C LYS A 397 -79.42 81.96 189.20
#